data_AF-A0A2T4AAQ7-F1
#
_entry.id   AF-A0A2T4AAQ7-F1
#
_cell.length_a   1.000
_cell.length_b   1.000
_cell.length_c   1.000
_cell.angle_alpha   90.00
_cell.angle_beta   90.00
_cell.angle_gamma   90.00
#
_symmetry.space_group_name_H-M   'P 1'
#
loop_
_entity.id
_entity.type
_entity.pdbx_description
1 polymer ?
#
loop_
_entity_poly.entity_id
_entity_poly.type
_entity_poly.pdbx_seq_one_letter_code
_entity_poly.pdbx_strand_id
1 'polypeptide(L)'
;MSMSIAPTETITSLSLIPDVDERSSVHSVDEVDLLKASCVVQQKPISITLDGTAVFIVSLGVVLAIHFLDSYLAEAVVCLIPVALLVHNDYHNFLNLGPGGTPSTIQGYIRITYLRMLTLRDPFTAPLPDPSRDPKTGVLAGKHLPYRAGPRPVVAGIAPQRQLDQHGSRQCYIALRQAMERLSAKNLHKFGTERSCLEKHGLALFARHPLQTNCQGEIAHVHDSDHSMHMCLHPNDIKEILQKGWGQRHPLAWKNRFIQMPVSQDFVMVYAPRDDMELEIVGKIINAAIWYTLAEDVDINAK
;
A
#
# COMPACT_ATOMS: atom_id res chain seq x y z
N MET A 1 8.45 7.90 -45.28
CA MET A 1 9.76 8.24 -44.68
C MET A 1 9.89 7.40 -43.42
N SER A 2 10.80 6.43 -43.45
CA SER A 2 11.06 5.51 -42.33
C SER A 2 12.13 6.12 -41.43
N MET A 3 11.89 6.11 -40.12
CA MET A 3 12.93 6.37 -39.11
C MET A 3 12.89 5.22 -38.11
N SER A 4 13.89 4.34 -38.23
CA SER A 4 14.23 3.29 -37.28
C SER A 4 15.16 3.88 -36.23
N ILE A 5 14.88 3.66 -34.95
CA ILE A 5 15.80 3.92 -33.84
C ILE A 5 16.10 2.55 -33.21
N ALA A 6 17.36 2.15 -33.30
CA ALA A 6 17.90 0.92 -32.75
C ALA A 6 17.94 0.96 -31.21
N PRO A 7 17.90 -0.19 -30.52
CA PRO A 7 18.00 -0.27 -29.07
C PRO A 7 19.45 -0.09 -28.60
N THR A 8 19.64 0.73 -27.57
CA THR A 8 20.90 0.87 -26.83
C THR A 8 21.12 -0.38 -25.97
N GLU A 9 22.18 -1.13 -26.25
CA GLU A 9 22.69 -2.19 -25.36
C GLU A 9 23.36 -1.55 -24.14
N THR A 10 22.86 -1.86 -22.93
CA THR A 10 23.56 -1.54 -21.69
C THR A 10 24.40 -2.74 -21.28
N ILE A 11 25.71 -2.54 -21.33
CA ILE A 11 26.76 -3.43 -20.82
C ILE A 11 26.62 -3.49 -19.29
N THR A 12 26.32 -4.67 -18.74
CA THR A 12 26.48 -4.93 -17.30
C THR A 12 27.89 -5.41 -17.05
N SER A 13 28.74 -4.51 -16.56
CA SER A 13 30.11 -4.78 -16.12
C SER A 13 30.10 -5.74 -14.93
N LEU A 14 30.40 -7.00 -15.19
CA LEU A 14 30.70 -8.00 -14.17
C LEU A 14 32.20 -7.93 -13.84
N SER A 15 32.60 -7.11 -12.86
CA SER A 15 33.84 -7.29 -12.10
C SER A 15 34.09 -6.13 -11.15
N LEU A 16 34.06 -6.41 -9.83
CA LEU A 16 35.03 -5.95 -8.81
C LEU A 16 34.44 -6.32 -7.44
N ILE A 17 34.73 -7.55 -7.00
CA ILE A 17 34.60 -7.96 -5.60
C ILE A 17 36.00 -7.75 -4.99
N PRO A 18 36.20 -6.82 -4.04
CA PRO A 18 37.33 -6.91 -3.13
C PRO A 18 36.99 -7.94 -2.05
N ASP A 19 37.97 -8.78 -1.71
CA ASP A 19 37.95 -9.68 -0.55
C ASP A 19 37.49 -8.92 0.72
N VAL A 20 36.47 -9.43 1.40
CA VAL A 20 36.04 -8.91 2.71
C VAL A 20 36.20 -10.02 3.75
N ASP A 21 37.06 -9.71 4.71
CA ASP A 21 37.34 -10.42 5.96
C ASP A 21 36.09 -11.06 6.62
N GLU A 22 36.27 -12.29 7.12
CA GLU A 22 35.32 -13.05 7.91
C GLU A 22 35.02 -12.38 9.27
N ARG A 23 34.13 -11.36 9.30
CA ARG A 23 33.55 -10.86 10.56
C ARG A 23 32.29 -9.98 10.40
N SER A 24 31.26 -10.42 9.67
CA SER A 24 29.96 -9.69 9.64
C SER A 24 28.73 -10.50 9.19
N SER A 25 28.69 -11.81 9.48
CA SER A 25 27.71 -12.76 8.92
C SER A 25 26.25 -12.61 9.38
N VAL A 26 25.90 -11.64 10.23
CA VAL A 26 24.51 -11.40 10.66
C VAL A 26 23.84 -10.26 9.88
N HIS A 27 24.59 -9.27 9.40
CA HIS A 27 24.02 -8.14 8.65
C HIS A 27 23.80 -8.43 7.16
N SER A 28 24.53 -9.38 6.58
CA SER A 28 24.48 -9.67 5.15
C SER A 28 23.21 -10.42 4.70
N VAL A 29 22.54 -11.15 5.60
CA VAL A 29 21.35 -11.95 5.25
C VAL A 29 20.12 -11.06 5.11
N ASP A 30 19.94 -10.10 6.03
CA ASP A 30 18.87 -9.10 5.94
C ASP A 30 19.02 -8.22 4.69
N GLU A 31 20.26 -7.88 4.33
CA GLU A 31 20.52 -6.96 3.23
C GLU A 31 20.16 -7.56 1.86
N VAL A 32 20.37 -8.87 1.67
CA VAL A 32 20.04 -9.60 0.43
C VAL A 32 18.54 -9.83 0.27
N ASP A 33 17.80 -10.09 1.36
CA ASP A 33 16.34 -10.17 1.32
C ASP A 33 15.69 -8.77 1.16
N LEU A 34 16.31 -7.72 1.71
CA LEU A 34 15.93 -6.32 1.47
C LEU A 34 16.19 -5.87 0.03
N LEU A 35 17.23 -6.37 -0.63
CA LEU A 35 17.51 -6.11 -2.05
C LEU A 35 16.47 -6.73 -2.99
N LYS A 36 15.84 -7.86 -2.60
CA LYS A 36 14.69 -8.42 -3.33
C LYS A 36 13.39 -7.64 -3.12
N ALA A 37 13.28 -6.88 -2.03
CA ALA A 37 12.03 -6.23 -1.61
C ALA A 37 11.72 -4.93 -2.39
N SER A 38 12.70 -4.29 -3.03
CA SER A 38 12.49 -3.12 -3.91
C SER A 38 11.90 -3.54 -5.27
N CYS A 39 10.72 -4.15 -5.26
CA CYS A 39 9.95 -4.44 -6.46
C CYS A 39 9.10 -3.21 -6.80
N VAL A 40 9.35 -2.57 -7.94
CA VAL A 40 8.50 -1.49 -8.44
C VAL A 40 7.14 -2.09 -8.79
N VAL A 41 6.13 -1.79 -7.97
CA VAL A 41 4.76 -2.23 -8.20
C VAL A 41 4.20 -1.49 -9.41
N GLN A 42 3.95 -2.20 -10.51
CA GLN A 42 3.42 -1.60 -11.74
C GLN A 42 1.99 -2.08 -12.01
N GLN A 43 1.09 -1.12 -12.24
CA GLN A 43 -0.25 -1.37 -12.77
C GLN A 43 -0.23 -1.15 -14.28
N LYS A 44 -0.72 -2.12 -15.06
CA LYS A 44 -0.81 -2.01 -16.51
C LYS A 44 -2.23 -1.62 -16.92
N PRO A 45 -2.44 -0.45 -17.57
CA PRO A 45 -3.74 -0.12 -18.11
C PRO A 45 -4.10 -1.14 -19.20
N ILE A 46 -5.40 -1.44 -19.34
CA ILE A 46 -5.83 -2.25 -20.48
C ILE A 46 -5.57 -1.46 -21.76
N SER A 47 -4.76 -2.03 -22.65
CA SER A 47 -4.49 -1.46 -23.97
C SER A 47 -4.61 -2.59 -24.97
N ILE A 48 -5.52 -2.43 -25.92
CA ILE A 48 -5.73 -3.39 -27.00
C ILE A 48 -5.27 -2.70 -28.28
N THR A 49 -4.14 -3.13 -28.82
CA THR A 49 -3.64 -2.68 -30.11
C THR A 49 -4.01 -3.74 -31.15
N LEU A 50 -4.91 -3.41 -32.07
CA LEU A 50 -5.26 -4.27 -33.20
C LEU A 50 -4.50 -3.80 -34.43
N ASP A 51 -3.63 -4.65 -34.96
CA ASP A 51 -3.02 -4.43 -36.27
C ASP A 51 -4.00 -4.79 -37.41
N GLY A 52 -3.63 -4.49 -38.66
CA GLY A 52 -4.52 -4.71 -39.80
C GLY A 52 -4.98 -6.17 -39.94
N THR A 53 -4.10 -7.13 -39.62
CA THR A 53 -4.42 -8.56 -39.63
C THR A 53 -5.39 -8.93 -38.51
N ALA A 54 -5.16 -8.43 -37.29
CA ALA A 54 -6.02 -8.66 -36.14
C ALA A 54 -7.41 -8.05 -36.35
N VAL A 55 -7.51 -6.84 -36.93
CA VAL A 55 -8.79 -6.23 -37.28
C VAL A 55 -9.55 -7.12 -38.27
N PHE A 56 -8.88 -7.64 -39.31
CA PHE A 56 -9.50 -8.53 -40.28
C PHE A 56 -9.99 -9.83 -39.64
N ILE A 57 -9.16 -10.48 -38.82
CA ILE A 57 -9.50 -11.74 -38.14
C ILE A 57 -10.67 -11.55 -37.17
N VAL A 58 -10.65 -10.51 -36.33
CA VAL A 58 -11.73 -10.23 -35.38
C VAL A 58 -13.03 -9.92 -36.13
N SER A 59 -12.97 -9.09 -37.17
CA SER A 59 -14.16 -8.74 -37.96
C SER A 59 -14.75 -9.98 -38.65
N LEU A 60 -13.91 -10.79 -39.28
CA LEU A 60 -14.34 -12.04 -39.91
C LEU A 60 -14.91 -13.02 -38.87
N GLY A 61 -14.26 -13.14 -37.70
CA GLY A 61 -14.72 -13.99 -36.60
C GLY A 61 -16.10 -13.58 -36.07
N VAL A 62 -16.37 -12.28 -35.94
CA VAL A 62 -17.69 -11.76 -35.56
C VAL A 62 -18.73 -12.07 -36.63
N VAL A 63 -18.41 -11.87 -37.91
CA VAL A 63 -19.32 -12.20 -39.03
C VAL A 63 -19.65 -13.70 -39.04
N LEU A 64 -18.63 -14.56 -38.91
CA LEU A 64 -18.83 -16.01 -38.83
C LEU A 64 -19.66 -16.39 -37.60
N ALA A 65 -19.41 -15.77 -36.45
CA ALA A 65 -20.18 -16.02 -35.25
C ALA A 65 -21.68 -15.70 -35.45
N ILE A 66 -21.99 -14.54 -36.05
CA ILE A 66 -23.38 -14.13 -36.32
C ILE A 66 -24.08 -15.07 -37.31
N HIS A 67 -23.36 -15.59 -38.31
CA HIS A 67 -23.96 -16.45 -39.34
C HIS A 67 -24.11 -17.92 -38.94
N PHE A 68 -23.21 -18.43 -38.08
CA PHE A 68 -23.14 -19.87 -37.79
C PHE A 68 -23.52 -20.25 -36.35
N LEU A 69 -23.59 -19.29 -35.41
CA LEU A 69 -24.10 -19.53 -34.06
C LEU A 69 -25.55 -19.06 -33.94
N ASP A 70 -26.24 -19.59 -32.94
CA ASP A 70 -27.50 -19.02 -32.48
C ASP A 70 -27.30 -17.55 -32.06
N SER A 71 -28.30 -16.70 -32.30
CA SER A 71 -28.19 -15.24 -32.05
C SER A 71 -27.81 -14.93 -30.61
N TYR A 72 -28.37 -15.64 -29.63
CA TYR A 72 -28.06 -15.42 -28.22
C TYR A 72 -26.62 -15.84 -27.88
N LEU A 73 -26.11 -16.89 -28.53
CA LEU A 73 -24.74 -17.35 -28.34
C LEU A 73 -23.73 -16.40 -28.99
N ALA A 74 -24.02 -15.90 -30.20
CA ALA A 74 -23.17 -14.91 -30.87
C ALA A 74 -23.06 -13.61 -30.05
N GLU A 75 -24.20 -13.10 -29.56
CA GLU A 75 -24.25 -11.93 -28.68
C GLU A 75 -23.46 -12.14 -27.38
N ALA A 76 -23.63 -13.30 -26.73
CA ALA A 76 -22.91 -13.63 -25.52
C ALA A 76 -21.40 -13.67 -25.75
N VAL A 77 -20.92 -14.29 -26.83
CA VAL A 77 -19.48 -14.36 -27.14
C VAL A 77 -18.89 -12.98 -27.38
N VAL A 78 -19.55 -12.14 -28.17
CA VAL A 78 -19.08 -10.77 -28.46
C VAL A 78 -19.01 -9.93 -27.18
N CYS A 79 -19.97 -10.08 -26.26
CA CYS A 79 -19.97 -9.36 -24.99
C CYS A 79 -18.96 -9.92 -23.97
N LEU A 80 -18.81 -11.25 -23.91
CA LEU A 80 -17.98 -11.91 -22.89
C LEU A 80 -16.47 -11.76 -23.17
N ILE A 81 -16.04 -11.66 -24.42
CA ILE A 81 -14.61 -11.55 -24.75
C ILE A 81 -13.97 -10.29 -24.13
N PRO A 82 -14.49 -9.07 -24.33
CA PRO A 82 -13.95 -7.88 -23.68
C PRO A 82 -13.99 -7.95 -22.15
N VAL A 83 -15.07 -8.51 -21.58
CA VAL A 83 -15.20 -8.70 -20.12
C VAL A 83 -14.14 -9.66 -19.60
N ALA A 84 -13.88 -10.77 -20.30
CA ALA A 84 -12.85 -11.72 -19.93
C ALA A 84 -11.45 -11.09 -19.99
N LEU A 85 -11.16 -10.28 -21.01
CA LEU A 85 -9.90 -9.54 -21.11
C LEU A 85 -9.74 -8.52 -19.97
N LEU A 86 -10.80 -7.79 -19.62
CA LEU A 86 -10.80 -6.87 -18.48
C LEU A 86 -10.53 -7.58 -17.16
N VAL A 87 -11.25 -8.69 -16.90
CA VAL A 87 -11.07 -9.51 -15.69
C VAL A 87 -9.67 -10.12 -15.64
N HIS A 88 -9.14 -10.59 -16.77
CA HIS A 88 -7.79 -11.13 -16.86
C HIS A 88 -6.72 -10.07 -16.54
N ASN A 89 -6.82 -8.88 -17.15
CA ASN A 89 -5.89 -7.78 -16.89
C ASN A 89 -5.98 -7.30 -15.44
N ASP A 90 -7.19 -7.15 -14.90
CA ASP A 90 -7.40 -6.75 -13.51
C ASP A 90 -6.89 -7.80 -12.51
N TYR A 91 -7.06 -9.09 -12.81
CA TYR A 91 -6.47 -10.17 -12.01
C TYR A 91 -4.94 -10.12 -12.02
N HIS A 92 -4.31 -9.92 -13.18
CA HIS A 92 -2.86 -9.74 -13.25
C HIS A 92 -2.38 -8.50 -12.49
N ASN A 93 -3.11 -7.40 -12.59
CA ASN A 93 -2.84 -6.19 -11.81
C ASN A 93 -2.96 -6.44 -10.31
N PHE A 94 -3.93 -7.25 -9.87
CA PHE A 94 -4.04 -7.69 -8.48
C PHE A 94 -2.83 -8.53 -8.04
N LEU A 95 -2.37 -9.48 -8.87
CA LEU A 95 -1.17 -10.26 -8.58
C LEU A 95 0.10 -9.38 -8.51
N ASN A 96 0.20 -8.37 -9.38
CA ASN A 96 1.35 -7.46 -9.44
C ASN A 96 1.48 -6.56 -8.20
N LEU A 97 0.41 -6.37 -7.41
CA LEU A 97 0.50 -5.68 -6.12
C LEU A 97 1.31 -6.47 -5.08
N GLY A 98 1.61 -7.74 -5.35
CA GLY A 98 2.39 -8.62 -4.50
C GLY A 98 1.57 -9.28 -3.39
N PRO A 99 2.24 -9.90 -2.40
CA PRO A 99 1.58 -10.49 -1.25
C PRO A 99 1.05 -9.40 -0.30
N GLY A 100 0.05 -9.72 0.51
CA GLY A 100 -0.51 -8.82 1.53
C GLY A 100 -1.57 -9.52 2.38
N GLY A 101 -2.46 -8.73 3.00
CA GLY A 101 -3.52 -9.27 3.88
C GLY A 101 -4.46 -10.30 3.21
N THR A 102 -4.72 -10.14 1.91
CA THR A 102 -5.47 -11.10 1.09
C THR A 102 -4.53 -11.95 0.24
N PRO A 103 -4.68 -13.28 0.21
CA PRO A 103 -3.83 -14.15 -0.61
C PRO A 103 -3.94 -13.84 -2.10
N SER A 104 -2.82 -13.92 -2.83
CA SER A 104 -2.73 -13.73 -4.28
C SER A 104 -3.27 -14.94 -5.07
N THR A 105 -4.49 -15.37 -4.75
CA THR A 105 -5.21 -16.50 -5.37
C THR A 105 -6.48 -16.01 -6.06
N ILE A 106 -7.11 -16.85 -6.90
CA ILE A 106 -8.40 -16.54 -7.52
C ILE A 106 -9.47 -16.26 -6.46
N GLN A 107 -9.48 -17.01 -5.35
CA GLN A 107 -10.40 -16.76 -4.23
C GLN A 107 -10.16 -15.39 -3.59
N GLY A 108 -8.88 -15.01 -3.41
CA GLY A 108 -8.52 -13.68 -2.91
C GLY A 108 -8.99 -12.57 -3.85
N TYR A 109 -8.82 -12.76 -5.16
CA TYR A 109 -9.32 -11.84 -6.17
C TYR A 109 -10.84 -11.67 -6.10
N ILE A 110 -11.61 -12.76 -6.07
CA ILE A 110 -13.08 -12.70 -5.94
C ILE A 110 -13.49 -11.92 -4.67
N ARG A 111 -12.80 -12.18 -3.55
CA ARG A 111 -13.04 -11.46 -2.29
C ARG A 111 -12.78 -9.96 -2.45
N ILE A 112 -11.67 -9.57 -3.08
CA ILE A 112 -11.34 -8.16 -3.32
C ILE A 112 -12.33 -7.50 -4.27
N THR A 113 -12.75 -8.20 -5.33
CA THR A 113 -13.78 -7.71 -6.26
C THR A 113 -15.09 -7.42 -5.55
N TYR A 114 -15.52 -8.29 -4.62
CA TYR A 114 -16.69 -8.02 -3.77
C TYR A 114 -16.46 -6.80 -2.87
N LEU A 115 -15.31 -6.72 -2.19
CA LEU A 115 -14.99 -5.60 -1.29
C LEU A 115 -14.84 -4.25 -2.02
N ARG A 116 -14.40 -4.25 -3.29
CA ARG A 116 -14.33 -3.04 -4.14
C ARG A 116 -15.69 -2.36 -4.30
N MET A 117 -16.77 -3.11 -4.32
CA MET A 117 -18.13 -2.55 -4.39
C MET A 117 -18.53 -1.80 -3.11
N LEU A 118 -17.80 -2.02 -2.03
CA LEU A 118 -18.05 -1.50 -0.70
C LEU A 118 -17.01 -0.45 -0.28
N THR A 119 -16.17 0.06 -1.18
CA THR A 119 -15.17 1.06 -0.82
C THR A 119 -15.76 2.44 -0.60
N LEU A 120 -15.08 3.23 0.21
CA LEU A 120 -15.26 4.68 0.26
C LEU A 120 -15.18 5.29 -1.14
N ARG A 121 -16.11 6.19 -1.44
CA ARG A 121 -16.07 6.99 -2.68
C ARG A 121 -14.98 8.05 -2.64
N ASP A 122 -14.75 8.61 -1.46
CA ASP A 122 -13.73 9.63 -1.22
C ASP A 122 -12.81 9.21 -0.05
N PRO A 123 -11.56 8.80 -0.32
CA PRO A 123 -10.59 8.46 0.71
C PRO A 123 -9.92 9.70 1.34
N PHE A 124 -10.24 10.92 0.90
CA PHE A 124 -9.60 12.16 1.35
C PHE A 124 -10.45 12.99 2.32
N THR A 125 -11.64 12.52 2.68
CA THR A 125 -12.47 13.10 3.73
C THR A 125 -12.32 12.33 5.04
N ALA A 126 -11.91 13.01 6.11
CA ALA A 126 -11.75 12.40 7.45
C ALA A 126 -13.11 11.96 8.05
N PRO A 127 -13.14 10.89 8.87
CA PRO A 127 -14.34 10.55 9.64
C PRO A 127 -14.63 11.61 10.71
N LEU A 128 -15.85 11.62 11.25
CA LEU A 128 -16.20 12.49 12.37
C LEU A 128 -15.63 11.92 13.69
N PRO A 129 -15.10 12.77 14.59
CA PRO A 129 -14.73 12.36 15.93
C PRO A 129 -15.93 11.78 16.68
N ASP A 130 -15.69 10.72 17.45
CA ASP A 130 -16.67 10.14 18.36
C ASP A 130 -16.40 10.64 19.78
N PRO A 131 -17.26 11.50 20.37
CA PRO A 131 -17.05 12.05 21.71
C PRO A 131 -16.96 10.98 22.81
N SER A 132 -17.48 9.78 22.57
CA SER A 132 -17.46 8.69 23.55
C SER A 132 -16.12 7.95 23.61
N ARG A 133 -15.28 8.05 22.58
CA ARG A 133 -13.99 7.34 22.49
C ARG A 133 -12.87 8.20 23.08
N ASP A 134 -11.87 7.53 23.64
CA ASP A 134 -10.62 8.16 24.08
C ASP A 134 -9.47 7.75 23.15
N PRO A 135 -8.49 8.64 22.90
CA PRO A 135 -8.44 10.03 23.37
C PRO A 135 -9.47 10.94 22.67
N LYS A 136 -9.93 12.00 23.36
CA LYS A 136 -10.96 12.94 22.86
C LYS A 136 -10.49 13.84 21.71
N THR A 137 -9.18 14.03 21.60
CA THR A 137 -8.58 14.92 20.60
C THR A 137 -7.29 14.31 20.04
N GLY A 138 -6.97 14.70 18.81
CA GLY A 138 -5.70 14.41 18.17
C GLY A 138 -4.61 15.41 18.57
N VAL A 139 -3.36 15.08 18.29
CA VAL A 139 -2.18 15.84 18.72
C VAL A 139 -1.45 16.58 17.60
N LEU A 140 -1.75 16.30 16.32
CA LEU A 140 -1.01 16.86 15.20
C LEU A 140 -1.32 18.34 14.95
N ALA A 141 -2.55 18.78 15.22
CA ALA A 141 -2.94 20.18 15.01
C ALA A 141 -2.05 21.17 15.79
N GLY A 142 -1.54 20.77 16.97
CA GLY A 142 -0.63 21.59 17.78
C GLY A 142 0.85 21.48 17.38
N LYS A 143 1.23 20.50 16.54
CA LYS A 143 2.64 20.17 16.22
C LYS A 143 3.13 20.78 14.89
N HIS A 144 2.37 21.69 14.28
CA HIS A 144 2.65 22.39 13.01
C HIS A 144 3.14 21.45 11.88
N LEU A 145 2.20 20.70 11.29
CA LEU A 145 2.49 19.79 10.18
C LEU A 145 2.59 20.58 8.85
N PRO A 146 3.76 20.58 8.16
CA PRO A 146 3.90 21.28 6.88
C PRO A 146 3.10 20.59 5.78
N TYR A 147 2.83 21.29 4.68
CA TYR A 147 2.30 20.65 3.48
C TYR A 147 3.37 19.77 2.83
N ARG A 148 2.97 18.58 2.40
CA ARG A 148 3.86 17.70 1.63
C ARG A 148 4.08 18.30 0.24
N ALA A 149 5.34 18.34 -0.19
CA ALA A 149 5.70 18.93 -1.48
C ALA A 149 5.28 18.02 -2.65
N GLY A 150 4.60 18.60 -3.64
CA GLY A 150 4.19 17.94 -4.88
C GLY A 150 2.79 17.33 -4.84
N PRO A 151 2.38 16.64 -5.92
CA PRO A 151 1.10 15.94 -5.98
C PRO A 151 1.09 14.74 -5.03
N ARG A 152 -0.12 14.28 -4.68
CA ARG A 152 -0.27 13.03 -3.92
C ARG A 152 0.24 11.84 -4.74
N PRO A 153 0.87 10.85 -4.09
CA PRO A 153 1.17 9.58 -4.74
C PRO A 153 -0.07 8.89 -5.28
N VAL A 154 0.12 8.16 -6.37
CA VAL A 154 -0.86 7.25 -6.94
C VAL A 154 -0.88 5.98 -6.10
N VAL A 155 -2.08 5.57 -5.67
CA VAL A 155 -2.28 4.38 -4.86
C VAL A 155 -3.27 3.44 -5.54
N ALA A 156 -2.98 2.14 -5.53
CA ALA A 156 -3.86 1.11 -6.05
C ALA A 156 -4.06 -0.04 -5.06
N GLY A 157 -5.13 -0.80 -5.28
CA GLY A 157 -5.48 -1.94 -4.45
C GLY A 157 -6.30 -1.58 -3.20
N ILE A 158 -6.61 -2.62 -2.44
CA ILE A 158 -7.36 -2.53 -1.18
C ILE A 158 -6.66 -3.38 -0.14
N ALA A 159 -6.43 -4.66 -0.43
CA ALA A 159 -5.64 -5.55 0.40
C ALA A 159 -5.00 -6.62 -0.50
N PRO A 160 -3.73 -6.44 -0.92
CA PRO A 160 -2.83 -5.34 -0.57
C PRO A 160 -3.24 -3.98 -1.17
N GLN A 161 -2.88 -2.90 -0.48
CA GLN A 161 -2.92 -1.51 -0.96
C GLN A 161 -1.48 -1.04 -1.14
N ARG A 162 -1.16 -0.43 -2.28
CA ARG A 162 0.22 -0.05 -2.66
C ARG A 162 0.32 1.37 -3.20
N GLN A 163 1.38 2.05 -2.83
CA GLN A 163 1.84 3.29 -3.43
C GLN A 163 2.64 2.94 -4.69
N LEU A 164 2.24 3.49 -5.84
CA LEU A 164 2.79 3.11 -7.14
C LEU A 164 3.92 4.03 -7.63
N ASP A 165 4.00 5.23 -7.08
CA ASP A 165 4.99 6.24 -7.42
C ASP A 165 5.52 6.93 -6.16
N GLN A 166 6.49 7.83 -6.31
CA GLN A 166 7.09 8.57 -5.19
C GLN A 166 7.55 7.66 -4.02
N HIS A 167 8.08 6.49 -4.36
CA HIS A 167 8.54 5.50 -3.39
C HIS A 167 9.53 6.10 -2.39
N GLY A 168 9.45 5.68 -1.12
CA GLY A 168 10.34 6.17 -0.09
C GLY A 168 11.78 5.69 -0.31
N SER A 169 12.76 6.44 0.20
CA SER A 169 14.15 6.03 0.09
C SER A 169 14.41 4.79 0.96
N ARG A 170 15.29 3.89 0.49
CA ARG A 170 15.69 2.70 1.28
C ARG A 170 16.31 3.10 2.62
N GLN A 171 17.03 4.22 2.65
CA GLN A 171 17.64 4.76 3.87
C GLN A 171 16.57 5.16 4.89
N CYS A 172 15.55 5.92 4.47
CA CYS A 172 14.44 6.31 5.34
C CYS A 172 13.66 5.09 5.84
N TYR A 173 13.45 4.10 4.96
CA TYR A 173 12.79 2.85 5.33
C TYR A 173 13.55 2.07 6.41
N ILE A 174 14.87 1.89 6.26
CA ILE A 174 15.71 1.22 7.27
C ILE A 174 15.71 2.02 8.58
N ALA A 175 15.89 3.34 8.51
CA ALA A 175 15.90 4.21 9.68
C ALA A 175 14.58 4.12 10.47
N LEU A 176 13.45 4.07 9.75
CA LEU A 176 12.13 3.94 10.35
C LEU A 176 11.93 2.61 11.07
N ARG A 177 12.34 1.49 10.44
CA ARG A 177 12.29 0.16 11.06
C ARG A 177 13.14 0.10 12.31
N GLN A 178 14.38 0.60 12.23
CA GLN A 178 15.28 0.69 13.37
C GLN A 178 14.71 1.58 14.48
N ALA A 179 13.99 2.67 14.16
CA ALA A 179 13.36 3.53 15.15
C ALA A 179 12.24 2.78 15.90
N MET A 180 11.41 2.00 15.19
CA MET A 180 10.38 1.16 15.80
C MET A 180 10.98 0.08 16.71
N GLU A 181 12.04 -0.58 16.27
CA GLU A 181 12.77 -1.58 17.05
C GLU A 181 13.45 -0.97 18.28
N ARG A 182 14.11 0.18 18.14
CA ARG A 182 14.70 0.94 19.26
C ARG A 182 13.65 1.31 20.30
N LEU A 183 12.48 1.79 19.86
CA LEU A 183 11.38 2.15 20.76
C LEU A 183 10.87 0.94 21.55
N SER A 184 10.69 -0.19 20.85
CA SER A 184 10.31 -1.47 21.44
C SER A 184 11.33 -1.96 22.47
N ALA A 185 12.62 -1.96 22.11
CA ALA A 185 13.71 -2.39 22.98
C ALA A 185 13.86 -1.50 24.24
N LYS A 186 13.63 -0.19 24.10
CA LYS A 186 13.68 0.75 25.24
C LYS A 186 12.53 0.54 26.23
N ASN A 187 11.39 0.05 25.76
CA ASN A 187 10.13 0.01 26.51
C ASN A 187 9.43 -1.36 26.35
N LEU A 188 10.14 -2.45 26.67
CA LEU A 188 9.68 -3.83 26.44
C LEU A 188 8.33 -4.17 27.09
N HIS A 189 7.96 -3.50 28.20
CA HIS A 189 6.68 -3.69 28.88
C HIS A 189 5.51 -2.99 28.20
N LYS A 190 5.75 -2.02 27.32
CA LYS A 190 4.71 -1.23 26.64
C LYS A 190 4.58 -1.60 25.17
N PHE A 191 5.71 -1.81 24.50
CA PHE A 191 5.76 -2.02 23.06
C PHE A 191 6.35 -3.38 22.69
N GLY A 192 6.06 -3.80 21.46
CA GLY A 192 6.64 -4.96 20.81
C GLY A 192 6.75 -4.71 19.30
N THR A 193 7.64 -5.44 18.63
CA THR A 193 7.76 -5.42 17.17
C THR A 193 7.61 -6.83 16.62
N GLU A 194 6.65 -7.03 15.73
CA GLU A 194 6.35 -8.31 15.10
C GLU A 194 5.89 -8.10 13.65
N ARG A 195 5.54 -9.18 12.95
CA ARG A 195 4.93 -9.13 11.62
C ARG A 195 3.52 -8.55 11.71
N SER A 196 3.14 -7.66 10.80
CA SER A 196 1.78 -7.08 10.79
C SER A 196 0.71 -8.17 10.73
N CYS A 197 -0.38 -7.98 11.48
CA CYS A 197 -1.51 -8.89 11.49
C CYS A 197 -2.51 -8.58 10.35
N LEU A 198 -2.61 -7.32 9.91
CA LEU A 198 -3.46 -6.91 8.80
C LEU A 198 -2.80 -7.20 7.46
N GLU A 199 -1.55 -6.76 7.31
CA GLU A 199 -0.81 -6.94 6.06
C GLU A 199 -0.22 -8.34 5.93
N LYS A 200 -0.06 -9.04 7.07
CA LYS A 200 0.60 -10.34 7.15
C LYS A 200 1.99 -10.30 6.55
N HIS A 201 2.64 -9.15 6.43
CA HIS A 201 4.00 -8.93 5.93
C HIS A 201 4.50 -7.61 6.54
N GLY A 202 5.79 -7.30 6.42
CA GLY A 202 6.37 -6.07 6.98
C GLY A 202 6.51 -6.06 8.50
N LEU A 203 7.37 -5.16 8.98
CA LEU A 203 7.55 -4.87 10.40
C LEU A 203 6.39 -4.01 10.91
N ALA A 204 5.84 -4.38 12.05
CA ALA A 204 4.79 -3.64 12.74
C ALA A 204 5.18 -3.38 14.19
N LEU A 205 4.79 -2.19 14.69
CA LEU A 205 4.90 -1.79 16.08
C LEU A 205 3.56 -2.07 16.77
N PHE A 206 3.61 -2.73 17.91
CA PHE A 206 2.45 -3.12 18.71
C PHE A 206 2.50 -2.48 20.10
N ALA A 207 1.34 -2.10 20.62
CA ALA A 207 1.11 -1.81 22.03
C ALA A 207 0.68 -3.08 22.77
N ARG A 208 1.25 -3.34 23.94
CA ARG A 208 0.85 -4.48 24.80
C ARG A 208 -0.45 -4.25 25.55
N HIS A 209 -0.73 -3.00 25.92
CA HIS A 209 -1.92 -2.61 26.69
C HIS A 209 -2.66 -1.43 26.00
N PRO A 210 -3.20 -1.64 24.79
CA PRO A 210 -3.86 -0.59 24.02
C PRO A 210 -5.20 -0.16 24.65
N LEU A 211 -5.47 1.15 24.69
CA LEU A 211 -6.79 1.70 25.01
C LEU A 211 -7.77 1.55 23.85
N GLN A 212 -7.25 1.64 22.63
CA GLN A 212 -7.99 1.43 21.38
C GLN A 212 -7.34 0.27 20.63
N THR A 213 -8.11 -0.77 20.31
CA THR A 213 -7.57 -1.93 19.59
C THR A 213 -7.89 -1.82 18.11
N ASN A 214 -6.86 -1.79 17.29
CA ASN A 214 -6.91 -2.32 15.94
C ASN A 214 -6.00 -3.55 15.92
N CYS A 215 -6.54 -4.69 15.50
CA CYS A 215 -5.78 -5.92 15.28
C CYS A 215 -4.73 -6.22 16.38
N GLN A 216 -5.18 -6.54 17.60
CA GLN A 216 -4.33 -6.88 18.74
C GLN A 216 -3.34 -5.78 19.20
N GLY A 217 -3.63 -4.51 18.93
CA GLY A 217 -2.82 -3.38 19.40
C GLY A 217 -1.76 -2.92 18.40
N GLU A 218 -1.88 -3.31 17.13
CA GLU A 218 -1.03 -2.80 16.05
C GLU A 218 -1.18 -1.27 15.94
N ILE A 219 -0.07 -0.55 16.12
CA ILE A 219 -0.01 0.91 16.04
C ILE A 219 0.24 1.33 14.59
N ALA A 220 1.32 0.80 14.01
CA ALA A 220 1.74 1.10 12.65
C ALA A 220 2.52 -0.08 12.07
N HIS A 221 2.37 -0.31 10.77
CA HIS A 221 3.22 -1.23 10.03
C HIS A 221 3.75 -0.58 8.75
N VAL A 222 4.94 -1.00 8.34
CA VAL A 222 5.63 -0.50 7.16
C VAL A 222 5.63 -1.57 6.08
N HIS A 223 5.27 -1.20 4.85
CA HIS A 223 5.35 -2.09 3.70
C HIS A 223 6.79 -2.29 3.25
N ASP A 224 7.18 -3.54 3.02
CA ASP A 224 8.52 -3.86 2.51
C ASP A 224 8.72 -3.44 1.03
N SER A 225 7.62 -3.30 0.27
CA SER A 225 7.66 -3.08 -1.18
C SER A 225 7.75 -1.62 -1.60
N ASP A 226 6.90 -0.76 -1.02
CA ASP A 226 6.78 0.65 -1.39
C ASP A 226 7.16 1.63 -0.26
N HIS A 227 7.50 1.10 0.92
CA HIS A 227 7.87 1.82 2.14
C HIS A 227 6.78 2.75 2.70
N SER A 228 5.55 2.66 2.18
CA SER A 228 4.40 3.32 2.78
C SER A 228 3.95 2.55 4.02
N MET A 229 3.02 3.12 4.76
CA MET A 229 2.62 2.58 6.05
C MET A 229 1.12 2.61 6.23
N HIS A 230 0.62 1.70 7.05
CA HIS A 230 -0.71 1.84 7.62
C HIS A 230 -0.68 2.00 9.13
N MET A 231 -1.64 2.77 9.64
CA MET A 231 -1.83 3.02 11.06
C MET A 231 -3.26 3.49 11.34
N CYS A 232 -3.64 3.48 12.62
CA CYS A 232 -4.85 4.15 13.09
C CYS A 232 -4.49 5.49 13.72
N LEU A 233 -5.25 6.54 13.38
CA LEU A 233 -5.08 7.88 13.93
C LEU A 233 -6.39 8.41 14.49
N HIS A 234 -6.33 9.38 15.42
CA HIS A 234 -7.52 10.08 15.83
C HIS A 234 -8.14 10.84 14.64
N PRO A 235 -9.48 10.94 14.49
CA PRO A 235 -10.11 11.64 13.36
C PRO A 235 -9.63 13.08 13.11
N ASN A 236 -9.26 13.82 14.17
CA ASN A 236 -8.62 15.15 14.04
C ASN A 236 -7.25 15.08 13.36
N ASP A 237 -6.44 14.06 13.68
CA ASP A 237 -5.12 13.85 13.09
C ASP A 237 -5.22 13.33 11.66
N ILE A 238 -6.21 12.47 11.39
CA ILE A 238 -6.58 12.07 10.02
C ILE A 238 -6.89 13.32 9.20
N LYS A 239 -7.74 14.23 9.69
CA LYS A 239 -8.07 15.47 9.00
C LYS A 239 -6.81 16.28 8.66
N GLU A 240 -5.88 16.41 9.61
CA GLU A 240 -4.63 17.15 9.39
C GLU A 240 -3.76 16.49 8.31
N ILE A 241 -3.47 15.18 8.41
CA ILE A 241 -2.60 14.50 7.43
C ILE A 241 -3.23 14.49 6.03
N LEU A 242 -4.55 14.36 5.94
CA LEU A 242 -5.27 14.40 4.68
C LEU A 242 -5.16 15.80 4.08
N GLN A 243 -5.47 16.86 4.83
CA GLN A 243 -5.38 18.24 4.31
C GLN A 243 -3.96 18.62 3.89
N LYS A 244 -2.94 18.14 4.60
CA LYS A 244 -1.54 18.47 4.35
C LYS A 244 -0.84 17.62 3.30
N GLY A 245 -1.46 16.55 2.79
CA GLY A 245 -0.86 15.76 1.72
C GLY A 245 -0.09 14.51 2.14
N TRP A 246 -0.17 14.12 3.42
CA TRP A 246 0.68 13.06 3.99
C TRP A 246 0.10 11.65 3.89
N GLY A 247 -1.19 11.52 3.55
CA GLY A 247 -1.80 10.21 3.40
C GLY A 247 -3.19 10.25 2.76
N GLN A 248 -3.82 9.09 2.80
CA GLN A 248 -5.21 8.85 2.40
C GLN A 248 -5.84 7.79 3.30
N ARG A 249 -7.17 7.77 3.41
CA ARG A 249 -7.86 6.70 4.14
C ARG A 249 -7.76 5.37 3.37
N HIS A 250 -7.76 4.28 4.12
CA HIS A 250 -7.89 2.97 3.52
C HIS A 250 -9.30 2.83 2.89
N PRO A 251 -9.47 2.25 1.68
CA PRO A 251 -10.77 2.20 0.99
C PRO A 251 -11.90 1.54 1.79
N LEU A 252 -11.57 0.59 2.67
CA LEU A 252 -12.51 -0.08 3.57
C LEU A 252 -12.63 0.55 4.97
N ALA A 253 -11.97 1.68 5.23
CA ALA A 253 -11.99 2.34 6.54
C ALA A 253 -13.29 3.13 6.76
N TRP A 254 -14.42 2.44 6.79
CA TRP A 254 -15.72 3.03 7.13
C TRP A 254 -16.53 2.07 7.99
N LYS A 255 -17.51 2.64 8.67
CA LYS A 255 -18.39 1.89 9.58
C LYS A 255 -19.83 2.09 9.17
N ASN A 256 -20.60 1.02 9.25
CA ASN A 256 -22.05 1.02 9.10
C ASN A 256 -22.66 0.06 10.12
N ARG A 257 -23.95 0.23 10.40
CA ARG A 257 -24.71 -0.62 11.33
C ARG A 257 -24.96 -2.02 10.80
N PHE A 258 -25.01 -2.20 9.48
CA PHE A 258 -25.38 -3.48 8.85
C PHE A 258 -24.19 -4.29 8.32
N ILE A 259 -23.07 -3.62 8.02
CA ILE A 259 -21.91 -4.27 7.42
C ILE A 259 -20.68 -3.88 8.23
N GLN A 260 -20.00 -4.90 8.75
CA GLN A 260 -18.73 -4.74 9.46
C GLN A 260 -17.58 -4.87 8.47
N MET A 261 -16.76 -3.81 8.38
CA MET A 261 -15.54 -3.82 7.58
C MET A 261 -14.38 -4.51 8.33
N PRO A 262 -13.40 -5.08 7.60
CA PRO A 262 -12.27 -5.80 8.20
C PRO A 262 -11.24 -4.87 8.87
N VAL A 263 -11.31 -3.56 8.62
CA VAL A 263 -10.40 -2.56 9.17
C VAL A 263 -11.17 -1.49 9.92
N SER A 264 -10.50 -0.82 10.86
CA SER A 264 -11.07 0.32 11.58
C SER A 264 -11.46 1.46 10.62
N GLN A 265 -12.48 2.24 10.99
CA GLN A 265 -12.86 3.46 10.26
C GLN A 265 -11.76 4.54 10.28
N ASP A 266 -10.86 4.43 11.26
CA ASP A 266 -9.77 5.37 11.54
C ASP A 266 -8.45 4.93 10.88
N PHE A 267 -8.51 3.88 10.04
CA PHE A 267 -7.35 3.29 9.40
C PHE A 267 -6.94 4.08 8.15
N VAL A 268 -5.68 4.50 8.11
CA VAL A 268 -5.13 5.34 7.05
C VAL A 268 -3.88 4.70 6.45
N MET A 269 -3.59 5.09 5.22
CA MET A 269 -2.30 4.91 4.58
C MET A 269 -1.53 6.22 4.67
N VAL A 270 -0.34 6.19 5.25
CA VAL A 270 0.61 7.30 5.26
C VAL A 270 1.67 7.01 4.21
N TYR A 271 1.97 8.02 3.39
CA TYR A 271 2.87 7.86 2.27
C TYR A 271 4.33 7.68 2.71
N ALA A 272 5.10 6.98 1.88
CA ALA A 272 6.50 6.69 2.15
C ALA A 272 7.36 7.97 2.21
N PRO A 273 8.25 8.14 3.21
CA PRO A 273 9.14 9.30 3.29
C PRO A 273 10.24 9.23 2.22
N ARG A 274 10.39 10.33 1.46
CA ARG A 274 11.37 10.44 0.37
C ARG A 274 12.77 10.83 0.85
N ASP A 275 12.85 11.59 1.93
CA ASP A 275 14.07 12.16 2.49
C ASP A 275 13.98 12.30 4.03
N ASP A 276 15.07 12.75 4.64
CA ASP A 276 15.18 12.89 6.10
C ASP A 276 14.21 13.93 6.70
N MET A 277 13.76 14.92 5.90
CA MET A 277 12.76 15.87 6.36
C MET A 277 11.39 15.21 6.41
N GLU A 278 11.00 14.48 5.37
CA GLU A 278 9.76 13.70 5.37
C GLU A 278 9.78 12.60 6.44
N LEU A 279 10.93 11.97 6.69
CA LEU A 279 11.10 10.95 7.72
C LEU A 279 10.80 11.50 9.12
N GLU A 280 11.25 12.72 9.44
CA GLU A 280 10.95 13.37 10.71
C GLU A 280 9.44 13.65 10.86
N ILE A 281 8.79 14.08 9.77
CA ILE A 281 7.35 14.31 9.77
C ILE A 281 6.58 13.00 9.94
N VAL A 282 6.97 11.95 9.23
CA VAL A 282 6.44 10.60 9.40
C VAL A 282 6.59 10.11 10.85
N GLY A 283 7.74 10.36 11.49
CA GLY A 283 7.94 10.08 12.91
C GLY A 283 6.91 10.78 13.81
N LYS A 284 6.62 12.06 13.55
CA LYS A 284 5.57 12.82 14.29
C LYS A 284 4.18 12.21 14.08
N ILE A 285 3.87 11.70 12.88
CA ILE A 285 2.61 11.02 12.58
C ILE A 285 2.53 9.68 13.33
N ILE A 286 3.63 8.91 13.41
CA ILE A 286 3.67 7.68 14.21
C ILE A 286 3.48 7.99 15.71
N ASN A 287 4.09 9.06 16.22
CA ASN A 287 3.85 9.51 17.60
C ASN A 287 2.36 9.82 17.84
N ALA A 288 1.66 10.38 16.85
CA ALA A 288 0.21 10.57 16.92
C ALA A 288 -0.59 9.26 16.89
N ALA A 289 -0.11 8.24 16.17
CA ALA A 289 -0.68 6.90 16.22
C ALA A 289 -0.50 6.26 17.61
N ILE A 290 0.69 6.40 18.21
CA ILE A 290 0.95 5.95 19.58
C ILE A 290 0.02 6.66 20.56
N TRP A 291 -0.12 7.98 20.46
CA TRP A 291 -1.08 8.76 21.25
C TRP A 291 -2.50 8.23 21.09
N TYR A 292 -2.94 7.93 19.87
CA TYR A 292 -4.28 7.42 19.63
C TYR A 292 -4.50 6.03 20.25
N THR A 293 -3.50 5.16 20.24
CA THR A 293 -3.59 3.81 20.78
C THR A 293 -3.47 3.77 22.31
N LEU A 294 -2.66 4.64 22.92
CA LEU A 294 -2.29 4.58 24.35
C LEU A 294 -2.68 5.81 25.18
N ALA A 295 -3.04 6.93 24.55
CA ALA A 295 -3.19 8.25 25.19
C ALA A 295 -1.94 8.73 25.95
N GLU A 296 -0.75 8.31 25.50
CA GLU A 296 0.55 8.73 26.03
C GLU A 296 1.37 9.42 24.93
N ASP A 297 2.09 10.50 25.28
CA ASP A 297 3.02 11.15 24.35
C ASP A 297 4.37 10.44 24.41
N VAL A 298 4.76 9.86 23.27
CA VAL A 298 5.99 9.10 23.11
C VAL A 298 6.67 9.62 21.85
N ASP A 299 7.99 9.74 21.90
CA ASP A 299 8.79 10.14 20.75
C ASP A 299 9.59 8.95 20.20
N ILE A 300 9.30 8.59 18.94
CA ILE A 300 9.95 7.48 18.24
C ILE A 300 11.37 7.82 17.75
N ASN A 301 11.79 9.09 17.77
CA ASN A 301 13.07 9.57 17.20
C ASN A 301 13.51 8.80 15.95
N ALA A 302 12.90 9.14 14.81
CA ALA A 302 13.16 8.46 13.53
C ALA A 302 14.54 8.76 12.92
N LYS A 303 15.33 9.64 13.54
CA LYS A 303 16.72 9.96 13.16
C LYS A 303 17.74 9.17 14.00
#